data_AF-A0A0K1EEU6-F1
#
_entry.id   AF-A0A0K1EEU6-F1
#
_cell.length_a   1.000
_cell.length_b   1.000
_cell.length_c   1.000
_cell.angle_alpha   90.00
_cell.angle_beta   90.00
_cell.angle_gamma   90.00
#
_symmetry.space_group_name_H-M   'P 1'
#
loop_
_entity.id
_entity.type
_entity.pdbx_description
1 polymer ?
#
loop_
_entity_poly.entity_id
_entity_poly.type
_entity_poly.pdbx_seq_one_letter_code
_entity_poly.pdbx_strand_id
1 'polypeptide(L)'
;MTRPPRRQPSRDALGPRNRLTSITLLLCLVGVAPACSSIADERCEAMCACTECTETDHSACRVNLAAEEDTAAAYGCSETYERYTSCELTKARCRDNRFFLDGIDCSEEAQKLTTCRSRSLTE
;
A
#
# COMPACT_ATOMS: atom_id res chain seq x y z
N MET A 1 45.31 14.61 30.87
CA MET A 1 45.52 13.58 31.92
C MET A 1 45.19 14.21 33.28
N THR A 2 44.74 13.38 34.24
CA THR A 2 44.50 13.62 35.70
C THR A 2 43.28 14.45 36.17
N ARG A 3 42.23 13.74 36.66
CA ARG A 3 41.27 14.14 37.76
C ARG A 3 42.03 14.28 39.10
N PRO A 4 41.55 14.84 40.27
CA PRO A 4 40.17 14.96 40.85
C PRO A 4 39.98 16.31 41.68
N PRO A 5 39.16 16.54 42.76
CA PRO A 5 38.17 15.71 43.50
C PRO A 5 36.79 16.34 43.82
N ARG A 6 35.93 15.46 44.39
CA ARG A 6 34.57 15.67 44.93
C ARG A 6 34.51 16.59 46.16
N ARG A 7 33.42 17.36 46.29
CA ARG A 7 32.67 17.56 47.55
C ARG A 7 31.16 17.61 47.26
N GLN A 8 30.42 16.69 47.87
CA GLN A 8 28.96 16.80 48.13
C GLN A 8 28.78 17.59 49.46
N PRO A 9 27.58 17.69 50.04
CA PRO A 9 26.26 18.10 49.56
C PRO A 9 25.69 19.26 50.44
N SER A 10 24.68 19.99 49.98
CA SER A 10 23.80 20.76 50.88
C SER A 10 22.36 20.42 50.56
N ARG A 11 21.74 19.69 51.47
CA ARG A 11 20.31 19.42 51.53
C ARG A 11 19.66 20.54 52.32
N ASP A 12 19.06 21.49 51.63
CA ASP A 12 18.08 22.45 52.16
C ASP A 12 17.10 22.67 50.99
N ALA A 13 15.79 22.55 51.07
CA ALA A 13 14.88 22.35 52.18
C ALA A 13 13.63 21.62 51.64
N LEU A 14 13.01 20.86 52.53
CA LEU A 14 11.77 20.11 52.32
C LEU A 14 10.56 21.06 52.36
N GLY A 15 9.69 21.03 51.36
CA GLY A 15 8.28 21.44 51.49
C GLY A 15 7.59 21.82 50.17
N PRO A 16 6.27 21.56 50.00
CA PRO A 16 5.46 20.47 50.49
C PRO A 16 4.87 19.61 49.35
N ARG A 17 4.46 18.41 49.75
CA ARG A 17 3.74 17.39 48.99
C ARG A 17 2.51 17.97 48.29
N ASN A 18 2.42 17.81 46.97
CA ASN A 18 1.12 17.49 46.37
C ASN A 18 1.27 16.22 45.54
N ARG A 19 0.44 15.24 45.89
CA ARG A 19 0.48 13.89 45.35
C ARG A 19 -0.28 13.83 44.02
N LEU A 20 0.24 12.97 43.14
CA LEU A 20 -0.49 12.20 42.13
C LEU A 20 -1.06 12.95 40.92
N THR A 21 -1.10 12.23 39.79
CA THR A 21 -1.62 12.56 38.44
C THR A 21 -0.67 13.42 37.59
N SER A 22 -0.24 13.05 36.38
CA SER A 22 -0.57 11.93 35.50
C SER A 22 0.67 11.54 34.69
N ILE A 23 1.01 10.26 34.75
CA ILE A 23 1.83 9.57 33.76
C ILE A 23 0.92 9.32 32.57
N THR A 24 1.03 10.10 31.50
CA THR A 24 0.56 9.73 30.15
C THR A 24 1.05 10.77 29.15
N LEU A 25 2.25 10.55 28.61
CA LEU A 25 2.66 11.13 27.33
C LEU A 25 3.32 10.01 26.53
N LEU A 26 2.49 9.07 26.09
CA LEU A 26 2.87 7.93 25.28
C LEU A 26 1.77 7.73 24.25
N LEU A 27 1.72 8.61 23.24
CA LEU A 27 0.94 8.40 22.02
C LEU A 27 1.40 9.40 20.96
N CYS A 28 1.39 8.95 19.71
CA CYS A 28 1.75 9.66 18.47
C CYS A 28 3.19 9.49 17.97
N LEU A 29 3.62 8.24 17.77
CA LEU A 29 4.23 7.92 16.48
C LEU A 29 3.13 7.29 15.62
N VAL A 30 2.34 8.14 14.96
CA VAL A 30 1.56 7.74 13.79
C VAL A 30 2.59 7.47 12.72
N GLY A 31 2.84 6.20 12.42
CA GLY A 31 3.62 5.81 11.27
C GLY A 31 2.95 6.39 10.04
N VAL A 32 3.58 7.41 9.45
CA VAL A 32 3.34 7.73 8.05
C VAL A 32 3.95 6.55 7.29
N ALA A 33 3.17 5.48 7.14
CA ALA A 33 3.46 4.56 6.06
C ALA A 33 3.52 5.44 4.79
N PRO A 34 4.51 5.25 3.89
CA PRO A 34 4.33 5.79 2.55
C PRO A 34 2.94 5.35 2.11
N ALA A 35 2.17 6.26 1.52
CA ALA A 35 1.01 5.84 0.76
C ALA A 35 1.56 4.97 -0.37
N CYS A 36 1.78 3.68 -0.09
CA CYS A 36 1.91 2.64 -1.08
C CYS A 36 0.55 2.62 -1.74
N SER A 37 0.39 3.41 -2.80
CA SER A 37 -0.65 3.17 -3.78
C SER A 37 -0.53 1.70 -4.16
N SER A 38 -1.62 0.95 -3.99
CA SER A 38 -1.64 -0.40 -4.54
C SER A 38 -1.64 -0.28 -6.06
N ILE A 39 -1.13 -1.30 -6.75
CA ILE A 39 -1.18 -1.34 -8.22
C ILE A 39 -2.63 -1.24 -8.74
N ALA A 40 -3.61 -1.65 -7.92
CA ALA A 40 -5.03 -1.45 -8.14
C ALA A 40 -5.45 0.03 -8.13
N ASP A 41 -4.94 0.84 -7.19
CA ASP A 41 -5.25 2.27 -7.12
C ASP A 41 -4.67 3.00 -8.34
N GLU A 42 -3.41 2.72 -8.70
CA GLU A 42 -2.76 3.29 -9.89
C GLU A 42 -3.48 2.91 -11.18
N ARG A 43 -3.95 1.66 -11.30
CA ARG A 43 -4.70 1.21 -12.48
C ARG A 43 -6.06 1.90 -12.57
N CYS A 44 -6.77 2.07 -11.46
CA CYS A 44 -8.03 2.80 -11.46
C CYS A 44 -7.86 4.28 -11.76
N GLU A 45 -6.82 4.92 -11.24
CA GLU A 45 -6.50 6.31 -11.56
C GLU A 45 -6.20 6.45 -13.06
N ALA A 46 -5.38 5.56 -13.63
CA ALA A 46 -5.07 5.58 -15.05
C ALA A 46 -6.30 5.33 -15.94
N MET A 47 -7.20 4.44 -15.55
CA MET A 47 -8.46 4.21 -16.25
C MET A 47 -9.36 5.45 -16.19
N CYS A 48 -9.57 6.00 -15.00
CA CYS A 48 -10.42 7.18 -14.79
C CYS A 48 -9.83 8.46 -15.37
N ALA A 49 -8.52 8.54 -15.59
CA ALA A 49 -7.89 9.61 -16.36
C ALA A 49 -8.22 9.53 -17.87
N CYS A 50 -8.53 8.33 -18.38
CA CYS A 50 -8.87 8.11 -19.80
C CYS A 50 -10.37 8.18 -20.11
N THR A 51 -11.25 8.08 -19.10
CA THR A 51 -12.69 7.96 -19.27
C THR A 51 -13.43 8.98 -18.42
N GLU A 52 -14.71 9.24 -18.73
CA GLU A 52 -15.57 9.94 -17.77
C GLU A 52 -15.90 8.99 -16.63
N CYS A 53 -15.14 9.11 -15.54
CA CYS A 53 -15.25 8.27 -14.36
C CYS A 53 -15.80 9.11 -13.20
N THR A 54 -16.88 8.63 -12.57
CA THR A 54 -17.41 9.22 -11.33
C THR A 54 -16.68 8.67 -10.11
N GLU A 55 -16.84 9.30 -8.95
CA GLU A 55 -16.34 8.77 -7.67
C GLU A 55 -16.84 7.34 -7.39
N THR A 56 -18.07 7.03 -7.83
CA THR A 56 -18.63 5.69 -7.69
C THR A 56 -17.91 4.68 -8.59
N ASP A 57 -17.61 5.07 -9.83
CA ASP A 57 -16.87 4.22 -10.79
C ASP A 57 -15.45 3.97 -10.30
N HIS A 58 -14.77 5.00 -9.79
CA HIS A 58 -13.43 4.87 -9.24
C HIS A 58 -13.40 3.94 -8.03
N SER A 59 -14.36 4.09 -7.10
CA SER A 59 -14.50 3.18 -5.95
C SER A 59 -14.81 1.74 -6.37
N ALA A 60 -15.68 1.54 -7.36
CA ALA A 60 -16.02 0.22 -7.86
C ALA A 60 -14.81 -0.44 -8.54
N CYS A 61 -14.05 0.31 -9.32
CA CYS A 61 -12.80 -0.15 -9.93
C CYS A 61 -11.84 -0.69 -8.86
N ARG A 62 -11.60 0.09 -7.79
CA ARG A 62 -10.70 -0.31 -6.71
C ARG A 62 -11.12 -1.61 -6.02
N VAL A 63 -12.42 -1.75 -5.74
CA VAL A 63 -12.96 -2.96 -5.10
C VAL A 63 -12.78 -4.18 -6.02
N ASN A 64 -13.05 -4.03 -7.32
CA ASN A 64 -12.90 -5.13 -8.27
C ASN A 64 -11.44 -5.56 -8.42
N LEU A 65 -10.50 -4.62 -8.53
CA LEU A 65 -9.08 -4.93 -8.65
C LEU A 65 -8.50 -5.51 -7.37
N ALA A 66 -8.90 -5.01 -6.21
CA ALA A 66 -8.53 -5.62 -4.92
C ALA A 66 -9.04 -7.06 -4.84
N ALA A 67 -10.28 -7.33 -5.28
CA ALA A 67 -10.81 -8.69 -5.30
C ALA A 67 -10.05 -9.61 -6.27
N GLU A 68 -9.60 -9.10 -7.42
CA GLU A 68 -8.77 -9.86 -8.36
C GLU A 68 -7.38 -10.17 -7.79
N GLU A 69 -6.78 -9.21 -7.10
CA GLU A 69 -5.50 -9.36 -6.39
C GLU A 69 -5.63 -10.40 -5.27
N ASP A 70 -6.66 -10.31 -4.44
CA ASP A 70 -6.98 -11.27 -3.39
C ASP A 70 -7.21 -12.68 -3.98
N THR A 71 -7.92 -12.76 -5.10
CA THR A 71 -8.15 -14.01 -5.82
C THR A 71 -6.83 -14.59 -6.33
N ALA A 72 -5.97 -13.76 -6.93
CA ALA A 72 -4.65 -14.20 -7.37
C ALA A 72 -3.79 -14.67 -6.19
N ALA A 73 -3.82 -13.96 -5.06
CA ALA A 73 -3.12 -14.33 -3.84
C ALA A 73 -3.60 -15.68 -3.27
N ALA A 74 -4.92 -15.91 -3.26
CA ALA A 74 -5.50 -17.17 -2.82
C ALA A 74 -5.03 -18.38 -3.66
N TYR A 75 -4.72 -18.15 -4.94
CA TYR A 75 -4.16 -19.15 -5.85
C TYR A 75 -2.62 -19.18 -5.89
N GLY A 76 -1.92 -18.38 -5.07
CA GLY A 76 -0.47 -18.27 -5.11
C GLY A 76 0.10 -17.59 -6.36
N CYS A 77 -0.74 -16.82 -7.05
CA CYS A 77 -0.46 -16.18 -8.34
C CYS A 77 -0.20 -14.66 -8.25
N SER A 78 0.03 -14.11 -7.05
CA SER A 78 0.22 -12.67 -6.83
C SER A 78 1.29 -12.06 -7.76
N GLU A 79 2.47 -12.70 -7.88
CA GLU A 79 3.55 -12.18 -8.73
C GLU A 79 3.15 -12.12 -10.21
N THR A 80 2.50 -13.17 -10.71
CA THR A 80 2.00 -13.18 -12.10
C THR A 80 0.90 -12.14 -12.33
N TYR A 81 0.06 -11.88 -11.32
CA TYR A 81 -0.97 -10.84 -11.39
C TYR A 81 -0.38 -9.44 -11.41
N GLU A 82 0.59 -9.17 -10.53
CA GLU A 82 1.32 -7.90 -10.48
C GLU A 82 2.05 -7.63 -11.81
N ARG A 83 2.71 -8.64 -12.38
CA ARG A 83 3.35 -8.50 -13.70
C ARG A 83 2.36 -8.17 -14.81
N TYR A 84 1.19 -8.80 -14.81
CA TYR A 84 0.15 -8.54 -15.80
C TYR A 84 -0.41 -7.13 -15.67
N THR A 85 -0.82 -6.74 -14.47
CA THR A 85 -1.37 -5.39 -14.19
C THR A 85 -0.34 -4.28 -14.44
N SER A 86 0.93 -4.51 -14.12
CA SER A 86 2.03 -3.58 -14.44
C SER A 86 2.22 -3.42 -15.96
N CYS A 87 2.12 -4.51 -16.72
CA CYS A 87 2.16 -4.44 -18.18
C CYS A 87 0.99 -3.62 -18.71
N GLU A 88 -0.23 -3.85 -18.22
CA GLU A 88 -1.42 -3.11 -18.64
C GLU A 88 -1.25 -1.62 -18.39
N LEU A 89 -0.82 -1.23 -17.18
CA LEU A 89 -0.52 0.15 -16.82
C LEU A 89 0.49 0.81 -17.77
N THR A 90 1.53 0.06 -18.18
CA THR A 90 2.61 0.59 -19.02
C THR A 90 2.20 0.73 -20.49
N LYS A 91 1.42 -0.22 -21.01
CA LYS A 91 1.11 -0.31 -22.44
C LYS A 91 -0.23 0.27 -22.82
N ALA A 92 -1.16 0.36 -21.88
CA ALA A 92 -2.48 0.92 -22.14
C ALA A 92 -2.39 2.37 -22.60
N ARG A 93 -3.36 2.76 -23.42
CA ARG A 93 -3.49 4.10 -23.98
C ARG A 93 -4.92 4.55 -23.87
N CYS A 94 -5.14 5.85 -23.70
CA CYS A 94 -6.47 6.42 -23.84
C CYS A 94 -6.83 6.50 -25.33
N ARG A 95 -7.91 5.81 -25.74
CA ARG A 95 -8.45 5.90 -27.10
C ARG A 95 -9.97 5.97 -27.02
N ASP A 96 -10.56 6.96 -27.69
CA ASP A 96 -12.02 7.14 -27.75
C ASP A 96 -12.69 7.15 -26.35
N ASN A 97 -12.07 7.88 -25.40
CA ASN A 97 -12.51 7.97 -23.99
C ASN A 97 -12.54 6.62 -23.25
N ARG A 98 -11.63 5.70 -23.62
CA ARG A 98 -11.51 4.36 -23.02
C ARG A 98 -10.05 4.03 -22.76
N PHE A 99 -9.83 3.29 -21.67
CA PHE A 99 -8.56 2.62 -21.41
C PHE A 99 -8.43 1.44 -22.39
N PHE A 100 -7.53 1.59 -23.36
CA PHE A 100 -7.37 0.65 -24.48
C PHE A 100 -6.02 -0.06 -24.40
N LEU A 101 -6.06 -1.39 -24.55
CA LEU A 101 -4.92 -2.28 -24.76
C LEU A 101 -5.09 -2.97 -26.11
N ASP A 102 -4.03 -3.04 -26.92
CA ASP A 102 -4.07 -3.87 -28.11
C ASP A 102 -4.13 -5.35 -27.69
N GLY A 103 -4.76 -6.22 -28.49
CA GLY A 103 -4.88 -7.64 -28.17
C GLY A 103 -3.54 -8.37 -28.07
N ILE A 104 -2.48 -7.81 -28.66
CA ILE A 104 -1.11 -8.34 -28.50
C ILE A 104 -0.41 -7.81 -27.23
N ASP A 105 -0.86 -6.66 -26.72
CA ASP A 105 -0.26 -6.04 -25.54
C ASP A 105 -0.54 -6.92 -24.31
N CYS A 106 0.54 -7.21 -23.56
CA CYS A 106 0.49 -7.99 -22.33
C CYS A 106 -0.03 -9.44 -22.47
N SER A 107 -0.10 -9.95 -23.71
CA SER A 107 -0.59 -11.30 -24.00
C SER A 107 0.25 -12.39 -23.33
N GLU A 108 1.56 -12.21 -23.22
CA GLU A 108 2.47 -13.13 -22.53
C GLU A 108 2.18 -13.17 -21.02
N GLU A 109 2.07 -12.00 -20.38
CA GLU A 109 1.76 -11.87 -18.95
C GLU A 109 0.36 -12.40 -18.63
N ALA A 110 -0.63 -12.13 -19.49
CA ALA A 110 -1.98 -12.67 -19.38
C ALA A 110 -1.99 -14.20 -19.46
N GLN A 111 -1.20 -14.79 -20.37
CA GLN A 111 -1.09 -16.24 -20.50
C GLN A 111 -0.40 -16.85 -19.26
N LYS A 112 0.63 -16.20 -18.71
CA LYS A 112 1.29 -16.64 -17.48
C LYS A 112 0.34 -16.61 -16.28
N LEU A 113 -0.43 -15.54 -16.11
CA LEU A 113 -1.45 -15.45 -15.07
C LEU A 113 -2.54 -16.53 -15.23
N THR A 114 -3.00 -16.75 -16.46
CA THR A 114 -3.99 -17.80 -16.77
C THR A 114 -3.45 -19.19 -16.44
N THR A 115 -2.20 -19.47 -16.82
CA THR A 115 -1.51 -20.74 -16.54
C THR A 115 -1.31 -20.95 -15.05
N CYS A 116 -1.01 -19.89 -14.30
CA CYS A 116 -0.91 -19.96 -12.85
C CYS A 116 -2.25 -20.35 -12.21
N ARG A 117 -3.33 -19.64 -12.59
CA ARG A 117 -4.70 -19.89 -12.08
C ARG A 117 -5.23 -21.29 -12.44
N SER A 118 -4.84 -21.85 -13.60
CA SER A 118 -5.29 -23.19 -13.99
C SER A 118 -4.57 -24.28 -13.19
N ARG A 119 -3.28 -24.11 -12.92
CA ARG A 119 -2.49 -25.04 -12.11
C ARG A 119 -3.03 -25.16 -10.68
N SER A 120 -3.42 -24.04 -10.08
CA SER A 120 -3.94 -24.01 -8.70
C SER A 120 -5.33 -24.66 -8.53
N LEU A 121 -6.01 -25.02 -9.62
CA LEU A 121 -7.29 -25.75 -9.59
C LEU A 121 -7.10 -27.28 -9.68
N THR A 122 -5.88 -27.75 -9.95
CA THR A 122 -5.56 -29.17 -10.11
C THR A 122 -4.88 -29.80 -8.89
N GLU A 123 -4.62 -29.02 -7.84
CA GLU A 123 -4.06 -29.44 -6.55
C GLU A 123 -5.14 -29.46 -5.46
#